data_AF-A0AAW3J2P6-F1
#
_entry.id   AF-A0AAW3J2P6-F1
#
_cell.length_a   1.000
_cell.length_b   1.000
_cell.length_c   1.000
_cell.angle_alpha   90.00
_cell.angle_beta   90.00
_cell.angle_gamma   90.00
#
_symmetry.space_group_name_H-M   'P 1'
#
loop_
_entity.id
_entity.type
_entity.pdbx_description
1 polymer ?
#
loop_
_entity_poly.entity_id
_entity_poly.type
_entity_poly.pdbx_seq_one_letter_code
_entity_poly.pdbx_strand_id
1 'polypeptide(L)'
;MEKQQTTHFKNCLGVFQGGGCKALAFAGAFEEAKRRGVYFSEVAGTSAGSLFAALVAAGASPVDMKKIMMDTDYNAFMDPIEKDQYKKVGSSGGIIGFPLVFSKRMR
;
A
#
# COMPACT_ATOMS: atom_id res chain seq x y z
N MET A 1 8.89 28.34 13.53
CA MET A 1 7.65 27.73 13.04
C MET A 1 7.07 26.87 14.16
N GLU A 2 5.88 27.20 14.63
CA GLU A 2 5.23 26.50 15.74
C GLU A 2 4.80 25.10 15.28
N LYS A 3 5.28 24.05 15.95
CA LYS A 3 4.91 22.68 15.61
C LYS A 3 3.45 22.47 16.04
N GLN A 4 2.52 22.53 15.07
CA GLN A 4 1.13 22.16 15.28
C GLN A 4 1.05 20.65 15.61
N GLN A 5 1.13 20.34 16.90
CA GLN A 5 1.03 18.99 17.42
C GLN A 5 -0.41 18.72 17.89
N THR A 6 -0.92 17.52 17.65
CA THR A 6 -2.29 17.20 18.07
C THR A 6 -2.35 17.16 19.61
N THR A 7 -3.41 17.74 20.16
CA THR A 7 -3.71 17.67 21.60
C THR A 7 -4.45 16.38 21.94
N HIS A 8 -5.22 15.83 20.99
CA HIS A 8 -6.04 14.62 21.11
C HIS A 8 -5.66 13.57 20.05
N PHE A 9 -6.03 12.31 20.28
CA PHE A 9 -5.78 11.17 19.36
C PHE A 9 -4.30 10.96 19.03
N LYS A 10 -3.47 10.95 20.07
CA LYS A 10 -2.03 10.65 19.92
C LYS A 10 -1.76 9.18 19.59
N ASN A 11 -2.66 8.27 19.98
CA ASN A 11 -2.52 6.84 19.76
C ASN A 11 -3.78 6.31 19.06
N CYS A 12 -3.61 5.78 17.86
CA CYS A 12 -4.70 5.44 16.95
C CYS A 12 -4.48 4.07 16.29
N LEU A 13 -5.54 3.53 15.70
CA LEU A 13 -5.47 2.36 14.81
C LEU A 13 -5.17 2.83 13.39
N GLY A 14 -4.16 2.25 12.74
CA GLY A 14 -3.79 2.57 11.35
C GLY A 14 -4.29 1.51 10.37
N VAL A 15 -5.29 1.84 9.55
CA VAL A 15 -5.81 0.92 8.53
C VAL A 15 -5.45 1.40 7.13
N PHE A 16 -4.64 0.62 6.41
CA PHE A 16 -4.09 0.96 5.11
C PHE A 16 -4.75 0.13 4.00
N GLN A 17 -5.63 0.77 3.22
CA GLN A 17 -6.28 0.12 2.09
C GLN A 17 -5.28 -0.20 0.97
N GLY A 18 -5.42 -1.36 0.34
CA GLY A 18 -4.72 -1.70 -0.89
C GLY A 18 -5.13 -0.83 -2.08
N GLY A 19 -4.16 -0.53 -2.97
CA GLY A 19 -4.39 0.29 -4.16
C GLY A 19 -3.18 0.42 -5.11
N GLY A 20 -2.26 -0.56 -5.10
CA GLY A 20 -1.05 -0.56 -5.93
C GLY A 20 -0.12 0.61 -5.63
N CYS A 21 0.22 1.40 -6.65
CA CYS A 21 1.18 2.52 -6.60
C CYS A 21 0.80 3.64 -5.60
N LYS A 22 -0.47 3.67 -5.14
CA LYS A 22 -0.93 4.61 -4.10
C LYS A 22 -0.23 4.42 -2.75
N ALA A 23 0.46 3.30 -2.56
CA ALA A 23 1.24 3.03 -1.36
C ALA A 23 2.32 4.09 -1.08
N LEU A 24 2.87 4.74 -2.12
CA LEU A 24 3.81 5.85 -1.96
C LEU A 24 3.20 7.06 -1.22
N ALA A 25 1.90 7.30 -1.41
CA ALA A 25 1.19 8.39 -0.74
C ALA A 25 1.08 8.15 0.78
N PHE A 26 1.03 6.88 1.22
CA PHE A 26 1.00 6.53 2.64
C PHE A 26 2.28 6.94 3.36
N ALA A 27 3.44 6.86 2.70
CA ALA A 27 4.70 7.29 3.32
C ALA A 27 4.70 8.80 3.64
N GLY A 28 4.15 9.63 2.74
CA GLY A 28 3.98 11.06 2.98
C GLY A 28 2.94 11.35 4.08
N ALA A 29 1.82 10.64 4.07
CA ALA A 29 0.81 10.76 5.12
C ALA A 29 1.36 10.35 6.50
N PHE A 30 2.18 9.30 6.56
CA PHE A 30 2.81 8.83 7.79
C PHE A 30 3.87 9.79 8.33
N GLU A 31 4.67 10.39 7.44
CA GLU A 31 5.62 11.44 7.81
C GLU A 31 4.92 12.61 8.50
N GLU A 32 3.85 13.11 7.88
CA GLU A 32 3.07 14.21 8.43
C GLU A 32 2.33 13.83 9.71
N ALA A 33 1.79 12.60 9.80
CA ALA A 33 1.15 12.08 11.01
C ALA A 33 2.14 12.05 12.19
N LYS A 34 3.36 11.53 12.00
CA LYS A 34 4.41 11.56 13.02
C LYS A 34 4.81 13.00 13.38
N ARG A 35 4.93 13.89 12.39
CA ARG A 35 5.26 15.31 12.64
C ARG A 35 4.22 16.00 13.53
N ARG A 36 2.96 15.61 13.39
CA ARG A 36 1.85 16.09 14.23
C ARG A 36 1.72 15.36 15.57
N GLY A 37 2.55 14.36 15.84
CA GLY A 37 2.52 13.59 17.10
C GLY A 37 1.44 12.52 17.15
N VAL A 38 0.97 12.04 15.99
CA VAL A 38 0.11 10.87 15.88
C VAL A 38 0.97 9.62 15.78
N TYR A 39 0.65 8.62 16.60
CA TYR A 39 1.28 7.31 16.64
C TYR A 39 0.21 6.23 16.45
N PHE A 40 0.64 5.08 15.94
CA PHE A 40 -0.24 3.93 15.73
C PHE A 40 0.06 2.85 16.78
N SER A 41 -0.96 2.41 17.52
CA SER A 41 -0.85 1.29 18.46
C SER A 41 -0.93 -0.04 17.73
N GLU A 42 -1.80 -0.10 16.72
CA GLU A 42 -2.08 -1.29 15.95
C GLU A 42 -2.26 -0.87 14.49
N VAL A 43 -1.86 -1.75 13.58
CA VAL A 43 -1.91 -1.50 12.14
C VAL A 43 -2.47 -2.69 11.40
N ALA A 44 -3.25 -2.42 10.37
CA ALA A 44 -3.80 -3.41 9.46
C ALA A 44 -3.71 -2.89 8.03
N GLY A 45 -3.63 -3.78 7.05
CA GLY A 45 -3.68 -3.37 5.66
C GLY A 45 -3.95 -4.51 4.70
N THR A 46 -4.30 -4.18 3.45
CA THR A 46 -4.61 -5.16 2.40
C THR A 46 -3.68 -4.97 1.19
N SER A 47 -3.16 -6.07 0.61
CA SER A 47 -2.24 -6.04 -0.56
C SER A 47 -1.04 -5.10 -0.31
N ALA A 48 -0.82 -4.07 -1.14
CA ALA A 48 0.23 -3.07 -0.93
C ALA A 48 0.13 -2.34 0.43
N GLY A 49 -1.08 -2.21 0.98
CA GLY A 49 -1.30 -1.70 2.33
C GLY A 49 -0.80 -2.64 3.43
N SER A 50 -0.78 -3.96 3.20
CA SER A 50 -0.23 -4.94 4.16
C SER A 50 1.29 -4.80 4.28
N LEU A 51 1.98 -4.56 3.15
CA LEU A 51 3.42 -4.27 3.15
C LEU A 51 3.71 -3.00 3.96
N PHE A 52 2.93 -1.94 3.72
CA PHE A 52 3.07 -0.70 4.48
C PHE A 52 2.81 -0.90 5.97
N ALA A 53 1.70 -1.57 6.34
CA ALA A 53 1.36 -1.89 7.72
C ALA A 53 2.47 -2.68 8.42
N ALA A 54 3.05 -3.69 7.75
CA ALA A 54 4.15 -4.48 8.30
C ALA A 54 5.39 -3.63 8.58
N LEU A 55 5.74 -2.71 7.67
CA LEU A 55 6.86 -1.79 7.88
C LEU A 55 6.62 -0.81 9.04
N VAL A 56 5.40 -0.29 9.16
CA VAL A 56 5.02 0.57 10.30
C VAL A 56 5.12 -0.21 11.61
N ALA A 57 4.62 -1.45 11.66
CA ALA A 57 4.70 -2.32 12.82
C ALA A 57 6.15 -2.68 13.20
N ALA A 58 7.03 -2.83 12.21
CA ALA A 58 8.46 -3.06 12.41
C ALA A 58 9.22 -1.82 12.92
N GLY A 59 8.56 -0.67 13.05
CA GLY A 59 9.15 0.57 13.54
C GLY A 59 9.98 1.32 12.48
N ALA A 60 9.78 1.04 11.19
CA ALA A 60 10.49 1.74 10.12
C ALA A 60 10.23 3.25 10.17
N SER A 61 11.27 4.06 9.96
CA SER A 61 11.11 5.51 9.90
C SER A 61 10.43 5.92 8.58
N PRO A 62 9.78 7.10 8.50
CA PRO A 62 9.20 7.58 7.25
C PRO A 62 10.22 7.68 6.10
N VAL A 63 11.48 7.94 6.44
CA VAL A 63 12.60 8.02 5.48
C VAL A 63 12.93 6.63 4.93
N ASP A 64 13.09 5.65 5.82
CA ASP A 64 13.36 4.25 5.43
C ASP A 64 12.21 3.69 4.60
N MET A 65 10.97 4.02 4.99
CA MET A 65 9.77 3.59 4.29
C MET A 65 9.71 4.17 2.87
N LYS A 66 9.99 5.47 2.69
CA LYS A 66 10.14 6.08 1.36
C LYS A 66 11.19 5.36 0.53
N LYS A 67 12.36 5.09 1.11
CA LYS A 67 13.46 4.43 0.42
C LYS A 67 13.08 3.02 -0.01
N ILE A 68 12.58 2.19 0.91
CA ILE A 68 12.12 0.82 0.62
C ILE A 68 11.06 0.86 -0.48
N MET A 69 10.08 1.75 -0.38
CA MET A 69 9.01 1.82 -1.39
C MET A 69 9.45 2.32 -2.77
N MET A 70 10.48 3.16 -2.85
CA MET A 70 11.06 3.61 -4.12
C MET A 70 12.00 2.56 -4.73
N ASP A 71 12.74 1.84 -3.89
CA ASP A 71 13.73 0.84 -4.32
C ASP A 71 13.10 -0.54 -4.57
N THR A 72 11.84 -0.76 -4.14
CA THR A 72 11.13 -2.02 -4.35
C THR A 72 10.75 -2.16 -5.83
N ASP A 73 11.22 -3.24 -6.46
CA ASP A 73 10.76 -3.64 -7.79
C ASP A 73 9.36 -4.27 -7.70
N TYR A 74 8.34 -3.48 -8.01
CA TYR A 74 6.96 -3.94 -8.02
C TYR A 74 6.68 -5.00 -9.10
N ASN A 75 7.51 -5.11 -10.14
CA ASN A 75 7.32 -6.11 -11.19
C ASN A 75 7.60 -7.53 -10.66
N ALA A 76 8.46 -7.66 -9.64
CA ALA A 76 8.73 -8.95 -9.00
C ALA A 76 7.49 -9.54 -8.28
N PHE A 77 6.49 -8.70 -7.96
CA PHE A 77 5.23 -9.12 -7.36
C PHE A 77 4.10 -9.35 -8.37
N MET A 78 4.35 -9.12 -9.67
CA MET A 78 3.36 -9.38 -10.72
C MET A 78 3.48 -10.82 -11.18
N ASP A 79 2.37 -11.56 -11.15
CA ASP A 79 2.32 -12.91 -11.73
C ASP A 79 2.70 -12.86 -13.21
N PRO A 80 3.43 -13.87 -13.72
CA PRO A 80 3.74 -13.95 -15.13
C PRO A 80 2.45 -13.94 -15.95
N ILE A 81 2.33 -12.98 -16.86
CA ILE A 81 1.19 -12.88 -17.76
C ILE A 81 1.32 -14.04 -18.76
N GLU A 82 0.54 -15.10 -18.54
CA GLU A 82 0.46 -16.21 -19.48
C GLU A 82 -0.04 -15.66 -20.83
N LYS A 83 0.78 -15.77 -21.89
CA LYS A 83 0.54 -15.15 -23.20
C LYS A 83 -0.81 -15.56 -23.84
N ASP A 84 -1.39 -16.68 -23.42
CA ASP A 84 -2.71 -17.14 -23.87
C ASP A 84 -3.89 -16.33 -23.28
N GLN A 85 -3.72 -15.69 -22.12
CA GLN A 85 -4.76 -14.84 -21.51
C GLN A 85 -4.91 -13.50 -22.25
N TYR A 86 -3.85 -13.02 -22.90
CA TYR A 86 -3.83 -11.74 -23.61
C TYR A 86 -4.68 -11.75 -24.88
N LYS A 87 -4.75 -12.89 -25.60
CA LYS A 87 -5.51 -13.01 -26.86
C LYS A 87 -7.04 -13.03 -26.69
N LYS A 88 -7.58 -13.34 -25.51
CA LYS A 88 -9.04 -13.35 -25.27
C LYS A 88 -9.63 -11.98 -24.93
N VAL A 89 -8.82 -11.00 -24.55
CA VAL A 89 -9.29 -9.67 -24.11
C VAL A 89 -9.19 -8.62 -25.23
N GLY A 90 -8.54 -8.93 -26.35
CA GLY A 90 -8.21 -7.97 -27.40
C GLY A 90 -9.26 -7.71 -28.48
N SER A 91 -10.52 -8.15 -28.37
CA SER A 91 -11.47 -8.03 -29.50
C SER A 91 -12.79 -7.31 -29.21
N SER A 92 -13.00 -6.69 -28.06
CA SER A 92 -14.16 -5.81 -27.87
C SER A 92 -13.82 -4.73 -26.85
N GLY A 93 -13.78 -3.48 -27.34
CA GLY A 93 -13.44 -2.32 -26.53
C GLY A 93 -14.36 -2.16 -25.32
N GLY A 94 -13.79 -1.65 -24.23
CA GLY A 94 -14.52 -1.20 -23.06
C GLY A 94 -14.08 -1.87 -21.77
N ILE A 95 -13.64 -1.01 -20.83
CA ILE A 95 -13.49 -1.25 -19.39
C ILE A 95 -12.18 -1.92 -18.97
N ILE A 96 -11.32 -1.07 -18.40
CA ILE A 96 -10.14 -1.41 -17.59
C ILE A 96 -10.63 -2.20 -16.37
N GLY A 97 -10.81 -3.50 -16.55
CA GLY A 97 -11.20 -4.44 -15.51
C GLY A 97 -9.99 -5.27 -15.11
N PHE A 98 -9.48 -4.98 -13.92
CA PHE A 98 -8.64 -5.88 -13.12
C PHE A 98 -9.07 -7.33 -13.37
N PRO A 99 -8.23 -8.22 -13.92
CA PRO A 99 -8.68 -9.56 -14.25
C PRO A 99 -9.11 -10.25 -12.96
N LEU A 100 -10.41 -10.55 -12.90
CA LEU A 100 -11.10 -11.27 -11.85
C LEU A 100 -10.63 -12.74 -11.86
N VAL A 101 -9.36 -12.98 -11.52
CA VAL A 101 -8.75 -14.31 -11.37
C VAL A 101 -8.57 -14.60 -9.88
N PHE A 102 -9.65 -14.49 -9.10
CA PHE A 102 -9.64 -14.89 -7.69
C PHE A 102 -10.51 -16.13 -7.39
N SER A 103 -11.02 -16.82 -8.42
CA SER A 103 -11.99 -17.92 -8.22
C SER A 103 -11.52 -19.31 -8.70
N LYS A 104 -10.22 -19.55 -8.89
CA LYS A 104 -9.78 -20.88 -9.35
C LYS A 104 -8.61 -21.54 -8.63
N ARG A 105 -8.23 -21.06 -7.45
CA ARG A 105 -7.23 -21.73 -6.60
C ARG A 105 -7.78 -22.03 -5.20
N MET A 106 -8.91 -22.74 -5.15
CA MET A 106 -9.32 -23.55 -4.01
C MET A 106 -9.74 -24.93 -4.53
N ARG A 107 -8.74 -25.72 -4.92
CA ARG A 107 -8.70 -27.17 -4.80
C ARG A 107 -7.24 -27.57 -4.62
#